data_AF-A0AAW4VRA6-F1
#
_entry.id   AF-A0AAW4VRA6-F1
#
_cell.length_a   1.000
_cell.length_b   1.000
_cell.length_c   1.000
_cell.angle_alpha   90.00
_cell.angle_beta   90.00
_cell.angle_gamma   90.00
#
_symmetry.space_group_name_H-M   'P 1'
#
loop_
_entity.id
_entity.type
_entity.pdbx_description
1 polymer ?
#
loop_
_entity_poly.entity_id
_entity_poly.type
_entity_poly.pdbx_seq_one_letter_code
_entity_poly.pdbx_strand_id
1 'polypeptide(L)' 'YTGLTPDYLNEIAKYTNWEYEYVPTTADTFIQDLADGKYDVLGGAYYAKELEPYFAYPKYSMGSSRAGLLCLKEDNRI' A
#
# COMPACT_ATOMS: atom_id res chain seq x y z
N TYR A 1 5.23 14.01 -1.92
CA TYR A 1 4.25 13.00 -2.37
C TYR A 1 2.85 13.45 -1.98
N THR A 2 1.85 13.25 -2.84
CA THR A 2 0.43 13.60 -2.57
C THR A 2 -0.45 12.38 -2.87
N GLY A 3 -1.54 12.20 -2.11
CA GLY A 3 -2.49 11.09 -2.28
C GLY A 3 -2.80 10.37 -0.98
N LEU A 4 -3.68 9.36 -1.06
CA LEU A 4 -4.24 8.69 0.12
C LEU A 4 -3.19 8.07 1.04
N THR A 5 -2.21 7.34 0.49
CA THR A 5 -1.18 6.68 1.32
C THR A 5 -0.28 7.70 2.03
N PRO A 6 0.31 8.72 1.35
CA PRO A 6 1.04 9.79 2.04
C PRO A 6 0.22 10.52 3.10
N ASP A 7 -1.05 10.85 2.82
CA ASP A 7 -1.91 11.56 3.76
C ASP A 7 -2.18 10.70 5.01
N TYR A 8 -2.46 9.41 4.82
CA TYR A 8 -2.65 8.45 5.91
C TYR A 8 -1.40 8.30 6.79
N LEU A 9 -0.22 8.15 6.19
CA LEU A 9 1.04 8.06 6.94
C LEU A 9 1.33 9.36 7.69
N ASN A 10 1.11 10.53 7.06
CA ASN A 10 1.28 11.82 7.71
C ASN A 10 0.35 12.00 8.92
N GLU A 11 -0.89 11.50 8.88
CA GLU A 11 -1.75 11.48 10.06
C GLU A 11 -1.17 10.62 11.18
N ILE A 12 -0.60 9.44 10.88
CA ILE A 12 0.07 8.59 11.88
C ILE A 12 1.28 9.31 12.51
N ALA A 13 2.08 10.03 11.72
CA ALA A 13 3.25 10.77 12.21
C ALA A 13 2.90 11.76 13.32
N LYS A 14 1.71 12.40 13.26
CA LYS A 14 1.24 13.35 14.28
C LYS A 14 1.13 12.74 15.69
N TYR A 15 0.98 11.43 15.79
CA TYR A 15 0.79 10.71 17.05
C TYR A 15 1.99 9.85 17.46
N THR A 16 2.97 9.66 16.58
CA THR A 16 4.07 8.70 16.76
C THR A 16 5.46 9.33 16.75
N ASN A 17 5.57 10.60 16.35
CA ASN A 17 6.85 11.29 16.06
C ASN A 17 7.69 10.56 14.99
N TRP A 18 7.05 9.83 14.07
CA TRP A 18 7.74 9.22 12.95
C TRP A 18 8.03 10.24 11.84
N GLU A 19 9.22 10.14 11.26
CA GLU A 19 9.59 10.84 10.03
C GLU A 19 9.66 9.82 8.90
N TYR A 20 9.02 10.09 7.77
CA TYR A 20 8.97 9.15 6.64
C TYR A 20 9.87 9.59 5.50
N GLU A 21 10.67 8.64 5.02
CA GLU A 21 11.29 8.68 3.70
C GLU A 21 10.55 7.71 2.77
N TYR A 22 10.22 8.17 1.56
CA TYR A 22 9.48 7.35 0.60
C TYR A 22 10.44 6.69 -0.37
N VAL A 23 10.58 5.38 -0.24
CA VAL A 23 11.40 4.54 -1.12
C VAL A 23 10.49 3.87 -2.17
N PRO A 24 10.72 4.08 -3.47
CA PRO A 24 9.97 3.38 -4.51
C PRO A 24 10.32 1.88 -4.51
N THR A 25 9.32 1.03 -4.69
CA THR A 25 9.47 -0.41 -4.84
C THR A 25 8.56 -0.94 -5.96
N THR A 26 8.67 -2.23 -6.28
CA THR A 26 7.91 -2.89 -7.34
C THR A 26 7.17 -4.12 -6.79
N ALA A 27 6.13 -4.57 -7.50
CA ALA A 27 5.41 -5.78 -7.14
C ALA A 27 6.27 -7.05 -7.17
N ASP A 28 7.44 -7.02 -7.83
CA ASP A 28 8.33 -8.18 -7.92
C ASP A 28 9.33 -8.23 -6.75
N THR A 29 9.70 -7.07 -6.18
CA THR A 29 10.81 -6.96 -5.22
C THR A 29 10.37 -6.63 -3.80
N PHE A 30 9.13 -6.18 -3.58
CA PHE A 30 8.71 -5.58 -2.31
C PHE A 30 8.83 -6.48 -1.06
N ILE A 31 8.70 -7.80 -1.21
CA ILE A 31 8.89 -8.74 -0.08
C ILE A 31 10.37 -8.81 0.29
N GLN A 32 11.24 -9.00 -0.72
CA GLN A 32 12.68 -9.12 -0.50
C GLN A 32 13.27 -7.79 -0.03
N ASP A 33 12.85 -6.66 -0.60
CA ASP A 33 13.31 -5.34 -0.21
C ASP A 33 12.94 -5.01 1.25
N LEU A 34 11.77 -5.45 1.72
CA LEU A 34 11.39 -5.35 3.13
C LEU A 34 12.27 -6.25 4.01
N ALA A 35 12.48 -7.50 3.59
CA ALA A 35 13.33 -8.45 4.33
C ALA A 35 14.79 -8.00 4.42
N ASP A 36 15.29 -7.32 3.38
CA ASP A 36 16.63 -6.73 3.31
C ASP A 36 16.75 -5.42 4.11
N GLY A 37 15.65 -4.92 4.68
CA GLY A 37 15.63 -3.70 5.50
C GLY A 37 15.78 -2.41 4.70
N LYS A 38 15.40 -2.38 3.41
CA LYS A 38 15.43 -1.16 2.60
C LYS A 38 14.38 -0.13 3.04
N TYR A 39 13.34 -0.57 3.73
CA TYR A 39 12.32 0.25 4.38
C TYR A 39 11.68 -0.55 5.52
N ASP A 40 11.08 0.15 6.48
CA ASP A 40 10.46 -0.47 7.66
C ASP A 40 8.96 -0.73 7.48
N VAL A 41 8.30 0.06 6.62
CA VAL A 41 6.85 0.05 6.45
C VAL A 41 6.50 0.03 4.96
N LEU A 42 5.66 -0.93 4.57
CA LEU A 42 5.12 -1.02 3.22
C LEU A 42 3.78 -0.27 3.14
N GLY A 43 3.76 0.85 2.43
CA GLY A 43 2.54 1.63 2.19
C GLY A 43 1.72 1.12 1.00
N GLY A 44 0.39 1.17 1.11
CA GLY A 44 -0.52 0.95 -0.03
C GLY A 44 -0.64 -0.49 -0.54
N ALA A 45 -0.18 -1.48 0.23
CA ALA A 45 -0.32 -2.89 -0.13
C ALA A 45 -1.75 -3.41 0.12
N TYR A 46 -2.23 -4.25 -0.80
CA TYR A 46 -3.46 -5.00 -0.59
C TYR A 46 -3.23 -6.16 0.39
N TYR A 47 -4.25 -6.45 1.19
CA TYR A 47 -4.24 -7.67 1.99
C TYR A 47 -4.41 -8.89 1.07
N ALA A 48 -3.53 -9.87 1.24
CA ALA A 48 -3.64 -11.19 0.66
C ALA A 48 -3.25 -12.22 1.72
N LYS A 49 -4.05 -13.28 1.86
CA LYS A 49 -3.86 -14.28 2.93
C LYS A 49 -2.52 -15.00 2.79
N GLU A 50 -2.07 -15.19 1.55
CA GLU A 50 -0.80 -15.82 1.20
C GLU A 50 0.42 -15.02 1.69
N LEU A 51 0.22 -13.73 2.00
CA LEU A 51 1.27 -12.82 2.45
C LEU A 51 1.35 -12.67 3.98
N GLU A 52 0.40 -13.25 4.74
CA GLU A 52 0.42 -13.25 6.21
C GLU A 52 1.72 -13.78 6.84
N PRO A 53 2.41 -14.78 6.26
CA PRO A 53 3.71 -15.23 6.80
C PRO A 53 4.83 -14.18 6.69
N TYR A 54 4.70 -13.21 5.78
CA TYR A 54 5.74 -12.23 5.49
C TYR A 54 5.47 -10.85 6.09
N PHE A 55 4.20 -10.52 6.36
CA PHE A 55 3.80 -9.18 6.81
C PHE A 55 2.99 -9.16 8.10
N ALA A 56 3.27 -8.18 8.94
CA ALA A 56 2.42 -7.80 10.06
C ALA A 56 1.39 -6.75 9.60
N TYR A 57 0.17 -7.20 9.29
CA TYR A 57 -0.92 -6.29 8.93
C TYR A 57 -1.47 -5.52 10.14
N PRO A 58 -1.87 -4.25 9.97
CA PRO A 58 -2.51 -3.48 11.04
C PRO A 58 -3.89 -4.06 11.38
N LYS A 59 -4.34 -3.86 12.62
CA LYS A 59 -5.67 -4.29 13.09
C LYS A 59 -6.82 -3.68 12.27
N TYR A 60 -6.63 -2.47 11.75
CA TYR A 60 -7.61 -1.74 10.96
C TYR A 60 -7.04 -1.39 9.59
N SER A 61 -7.83 -1.62 8.54
CA SER A 61 -7.47 -1.23 7.17
C SER A 61 -7.50 0.29 7.00
N MET A 62 -6.59 0.82 6.16
CA MET A 62 -6.63 2.22 5.71
C MET A 62 -7.91 2.55 4.91
N GLY A 63 -8.55 1.54 4.32
CA GLY A 63 -9.78 1.67 3.56
C GLY A 63 -10.15 0.37 2.85
N SER A 64 -11.19 0.41 2.02
CA SER A 64 -11.60 -0.68 1.16
C SER A 64 -11.52 -0.28 -0.32
N SER A 65 -11.26 -1.24 -1.19
CA SER A 65 -11.30 -1.05 -2.63
C SER A 65 -12.43 -1.87 -3.25
N ARG A 66 -12.89 -1.48 -4.44
CA ARG A 66 -13.91 -2.19 -5.20
C ARG A 66 -13.30 -2.80 -6.45
N ALA A 67 -13.51 -4.10 -6.65
CA ALA A 67 -13.25 -4.73 -7.93
C ALA A 67 -14.34 -4.33 -8.94
N GLY A 68 -13.93 -3.86 -10.11
CA GLY A 68 -14.84 -3.47 -11.19
C GLY A 68 -14.23 -3.80 -12.55
N LEU A 69 -15.07 -4.27 -13.46
CA LEU A 69 -14.73 -4.36 -14.87
C LEU A 69 -15.02 -3.01 -15.51
N LEU A 70 -14.04 -2.44 -16.20
CA LEU A 70 -14.16 -1.15 -16.85
C LEU A 70 -14.07 -1.35 -18.37
N CYS A 71 -15.01 -0.77 -19.11
CA CYS A 71 -14.94 -0.60 -20.55
C CYS A 71 -14.79 0.89 -20.89
N LEU A 72 -14.35 1.19 -22.11
CA LEU A 72 -14.42 2.56 -22.62
C LEU A 72 -15.88 2.93 -22.78
N LYS A 73 -16.25 4.12 -22.30
CA LYS A 73 -17.63 4.62 -22.34
C LYS A 73 -18.24 4.59 -23.75
N GLU A 74 -17.42 4.81 -24.77
CA GLU A 74 -17.84 4.90 -26.17
C GLU A 74 -17.61 3.59 -26.95
N ASP A 75 -17.20 2.49 -26.29
CA ASP A 75 -16.99 1.21 -26.95
C ASP A 75 -18.29 0.43 -27.08
N ASN A 76 -18.91 0.50 -28.26
CA ASN A 76 -20.19 -0.14 -28.56
C ASN A 76 -20.08 -1.67 -28.86
N ARG A 77 -18.91 -2.28 -28.68
CA ARG A 77 -18.71 -3.73 -28.88
C ARG A 77 -18.98 -4.55 -27.61
N ILE A 78 -19.00 -3.88 -26.45
CA ILE A 78 -19.15 -4.45 -25.12
C ILE A 78 -20.44 -3.94 -24.48
#